data_AF-A0A2V9N7R4-F1
#
_entry.id   AF-A0A2V9N7R4-F1
#
_cell.length_a   1.000
_cell.length_b   1.000
_cell.length_c   1.000
_cell.angle_alpha   90.00
_cell.angle_beta   90.00
_cell.angle_gamma   90.00
#
_symmetry.space_group_name_H-M   'P 1'
#
loop_
_entity.id
_entity.type
_entity.pdbx_description
1 polymer ?
#
loop_
_entity_poly.entity_id
_entity_poly.type
_entity_poly.pdbx_seq_one_letter_code
_entity_poly.pdbx_strand_id
1 'polypeptide(L)'
;MAVDIDHVRGIVERVAASLGVEVVELELRGGGKSRMLRVSTILDVEDAMPGGPYVLEVSSPGLDRKLSRAADFERFQGSRVKLTTKDPVNGNRHFEGRLEHFGGGRLTLDLAEARKKKRPQPDGEQKLEIELANVEKANLVPEI
;
A
#
# COMPACT_ATOMS: atom_id res chain seq x y z
N MET A 1 5.03 7.18 -9.76
CA MET A 1 4.81 5.72 -9.67
C MET A 1 3.63 5.40 -10.56
N ALA A 2 3.87 4.71 -11.67
CA ALA A 2 2.80 4.27 -12.57
C ALA A 2 1.84 3.36 -11.80
N VAL A 3 0.53 3.56 -11.99
CA VAL A 3 -0.48 2.66 -11.43
C VAL A 3 -0.41 1.38 -12.24
N ASP A 4 -0.32 0.25 -11.54
CA ASP A 4 -0.43 -1.07 -12.14
C ASP A 4 -1.92 -1.35 -12.40
N ILE A 5 -2.36 -1.06 -13.63
CA ILE A 5 -3.78 -1.09 -13.99
C ILE A 5 -4.33 -2.52 -14.02
N ASP A 6 -3.48 -3.52 -14.25
CA ASP A 6 -3.86 -4.93 -14.22
C ASP A 6 -4.14 -5.38 -12.79
N HIS A 7 -3.35 -4.92 -11.81
CA HIS A 7 -3.61 -5.18 -10.40
C HIS A 7 -4.93 -4.53 -9.93
N VAL A 8 -5.20 -3.30 -10.37
CA VAL A 8 -6.46 -2.59 -10.05
C VAL A 8 -7.65 -3.34 -10.65
N ARG A 9 -7.57 -3.76 -11.92
CA ARG A 9 -8.61 -4.54 -12.59
C ARG A 9 -8.95 -5.82 -11.82
N GLY A 10 -7.94 -6.61 -11.42
CA GLY A 10 -8.17 -7.85 -10.67
C GLY A 10 -8.76 -7.67 -9.26
N ILE A 11 -8.63 -6.49 -8.65
CA ILE A 11 -9.35 -6.16 -7.40
C ILE A 11 -10.81 -5.85 -7.72
N VAL A 12 -11.07 -5.01 -8.72
CA VAL A 12 -12.43 -4.59 -9.08
C VAL A 12 -13.27 -5.76 -9.58
N GLU A 13 -12.72 -6.63 -10.43
CA GLU A 13 -13.40 -7.82 -10.92
C GLU A 13 -13.81 -8.77 -9.79
N ARG A 14 -12.95 -8.98 -8.78
CA ARG A 14 -13.30 -9.81 -7.61
C ARG A 14 -14.45 -9.23 -6.81
N VAL A 15 -14.44 -7.92 -6.58
CA VAL A 15 -15.51 -7.24 -5.83
C VAL A 15 -16.80 -7.26 -6.63
N ALA A 16 -16.76 -6.96 -7.93
CA ALA A 16 -17.93 -6.99 -8.80
C ALA A 16 -18.56 -8.39 -8.89
N ALA A 17 -17.72 -9.43 -9.05
CA ALA A 17 -18.17 -10.82 -9.03
C ALA A 17 -18.87 -11.20 -7.72
N SER A 18 -18.37 -10.72 -6.56
CA SER A 18 -19.00 -10.96 -5.26
C SER A 18 -20.38 -10.30 -5.11
N LEU A 19 -20.67 -9.29 -5.93
CA LEU A 19 -21.95 -8.57 -5.96
C LEU A 19 -22.86 -9.03 -7.11
N GLY A 20 -22.41 -10.01 -7.93
CA GLY A 20 -23.15 -10.46 -9.11
C GLY A 20 -23.19 -9.45 -10.24
N VAL A 21 -22.20 -8.56 -10.32
CA VAL A 21 -22.15 -7.45 -11.28
C VAL A 21 -20.99 -7.64 -12.25
N GLU A 22 -21.21 -7.34 -13.54
CA GLU A 22 -20.17 -7.39 -14.56
C GLU A 22 -19.49 -6.01 -14.74
N VAL A 23 -18.16 -6.00 -14.76
CA VAL A 23 -17.36 -4.81 -15.03
C VAL A 23 -17.18 -4.65 -16.53
N VAL A 24 -17.68 -3.54 -17.07
CA VAL A 24 -17.61 -3.24 -18.51
C VAL A 24 -16.44 -2.35 -18.86
N GLU A 25 -16.14 -1.38 -17.99
CA GLU A 25 -15.09 -0.41 -18.25
C GLU A 25 -14.38 -0.01 -16.96
N LEU A 26 -13.06 0.12 -17.06
CA LEU A 26 -12.20 0.61 -16.00
C LEU A 26 -11.36 1.75 -16.56
N GLU A 27 -11.62 2.97 -16.11
CA GLU A 27 -10.89 4.15 -16.54
C GLU A 27 -10.18 4.81 -15.35
N LEU A 28 -8.86 4.94 -15.44
CA LEU A 28 -8.06 5.70 -14.49
C LEU A 28 -7.76 7.08 -15.07
N ARG A 29 -8.31 8.14 -14.48
CA ARG A 29 -8.05 9.53 -14.86
C ARG A 29 -7.13 10.24 -13.86
N GLY A 30 -6.35 11.18 -14.38
CA GLY A 30 -5.49 12.07 -13.59
C GLY A 30 -4.07 11.53 -13.35
N GLY A 31 -3.25 12.33 -12.67
CA GLY A 31 -1.84 12.04 -12.42
C GLY A 31 -1.34 12.67 -11.12
N GLY A 32 -0.32 12.07 -10.51
CA GLY A 32 0.27 12.59 -9.27
C GLY A 32 -0.64 12.38 -8.04
N LYS A 33 -1.01 13.49 -7.37
CA LYS A 33 -1.78 13.48 -6.10
C LYS A 33 -3.30 13.35 -6.27
N SER A 34 -3.83 13.65 -7.45
CA SER A 34 -5.26 13.46 -7.77
C SER A 34 -5.39 12.42 -8.86
N ARG A 35 -5.84 11.23 -8.47
CA ARG A 35 -6.19 10.13 -9.38
C ARG A 35 -7.62 9.70 -9.07
N MET A 36 -8.41 9.52 -10.12
CA MET A 36 -9.81 9.12 -10.05
C MET A 36 -9.95 7.80 -10.81
N LEU A 37 -10.43 6.76 -10.15
CA LEU A 37 -10.78 5.50 -10.80
C LEU A 37 -12.29 5.51 -11.06
N ARG A 38 -12.68 5.37 -12.32
CA ARG A 38 -14.06 5.19 -12.73
C ARG A 38 -14.25 3.71 -13.10
N VAL A 39 -15.27 3.11 -12.52
CA VAL A 39 -15.69 1.74 -12.79
C VAL A 39 -17.09 1.83 -13.39
N SER A 40 -17.25 1.34 -14.61
CA SER A 40 -18.56 1.21 -15.26
C SER A 40 -18.97 -0.26 -15.22
N THR A 41 -20.17 -0.53 -14.75
CA THR A 41 -20.72 -1.88 -14.62
C THR A 41 -22.08 -1.98 -15.28
N ILE A 42 -22.41 -3.14 -15.83
CA ILE A 42 -23.80 -3.49 -16.18
C ILE A 42 -24.40 -4.20 -14.96
N LEU A 43 -25.46 -3.60 -14.40
CA LEU A 43 -26.38 -4.28 -13.49
C LEU A 43 -27.53 -4.82 -14.33
N ASP A 44 -27.41 -6.05 -14.83
CA ASP A 44 -28.56 -6.78 -15.37
C ASP A 44 -29.26 -7.48 -14.21
N VAL A 45 -30.18 -6.80 -13.54
CA VAL A 45 -31.08 -7.48 -12.62
C VAL A 45 -32.48 -6.93 -12.78
N GLU A 46 -33.38 -7.78 -13.26
CA GLU A 46 -34.83 -7.55 -13.31
C GLU A 46 -35.46 -7.31 -11.91
N ASP A 47 -34.68 -7.31 -10.81
CA ASP A 47 -35.20 -7.11 -9.44
C ASP A 47 -34.16 -6.65 -8.38
N ALA A 48 -32.97 -6.13 -8.73
CA ALA A 48 -31.94 -5.79 -7.71
C ALA A 48 -32.12 -4.43 -7.02
N MET A 49 -32.97 -3.53 -7.52
CA MET A 49 -33.13 -2.21 -6.89
C MET A 49 -34.52 -1.62 -7.11
N PRO A 50 -35.32 -1.42 -6.05
CA PRO A 50 -36.50 -0.60 -6.14
C PRO A 50 -36.10 0.89 -6.31
N GLY A 51 -36.13 1.37 -7.55
CA GLY A 51 -36.60 2.73 -7.89
C GLY A 51 -35.73 3.94 -7.49
N GLY A 52 -34.48 4.04 -7.94
CA GLY A 52 -33.75 5.32 -7.93
C GLY A 52 -32.30 5.27 -8.41
N PRO A 53 -31.68 6.43 -8.76
CA PRO A 53 -30.26 6.52 -9.06
C PRO A 53 -29.43 6.21 -7.81
N TYR A 54 -28.33 5.47 -7.98
CA TYR A 54 -27.41 5.08 -6.91
C TYR A 54 -25.97 5.43 -7.27
N VAL A 55 -25.09 5.48 -6.27
CA VAL A 55 -23.64 5.72 -6.42
C VAL A 55 -22.90 4.51 -5.87
N LEU A 56 -22.11 3.84 -6.72
CA LEU A 56 -21.17 2.80 -6.31
C LEU A 56 -19.81 3.45 -6.02
N GLU A 57 -19.40 3.45 -4.75
CA GLU A 57 -18.08 3.93 -4.34
C GLU A 57 -17.16 2.75 -4.05
N VAL A 58 -16.15 2.55 -4.90
CA VAL A 58 -15.08 1.56 -4.68
C VAL A 58 -13.86 2.30 -4.17
N SER A 59 -13.59 2.17 -2.87
CA SER A 59 -12.35 2.68 -2.29
C SER A 59 -11.26 1.62 -2.36
N SER A 60 -10.02 2.03 -2.66
CA SER A 60 -8.88 1.14 -2.48
C SER A 60 -8.76 0.80 -0.98
N PRO A 61 -8.59 -0.48 -0.60
CA PRO A 61 -8.36 -0.83 0.80
C PRO A 61 -7.11 -0.06 1.24
N GLY A 62 -7.20 0.78 2.28
CA GLY A 62 -6.20 1.79 2.64
C GLY A 62 -4.75 1.29 2.56
N LEU A 63 -4.15 1.39 1.38
CA LEU A 63 -3.06 0.55 0.88
C LEU A 63 -1.70 0.82 1.54
N ASP A 64 -1.68 1.67 2.56
CA ASP A 64 -0.50 2.16 3.24
C ASP A 64 -0.95 2.68 4.62
N ARG A 65 -1.24 1.78 5.59
CA ARG A 65 -1.55 2.24 6.96
C ARG A 65 -0.34 3.01 7.48
N LYS A 66 -0.49 4.32 7.63
CA LYS A 66 0.57 5.20 8.10
C LYS A 66 0.98 4.80 9.52
N LEU A 67 2.27 4.59 9.73
CA LEU A 67 2.88 4.44 11.05
C LEU A 67 3.45 5.80 11.45
N SER A 68 3.05 6.32 12.62
CA SER A 68 3.41 7.68 13.02
C SER A 68 3.84 7.80 14.48
N ARG A 69 3.27 6.98 15.37
CA ARG A 69 3.58 6.98 16.80
C ARG A 69 4.35 5.72 17.15
N ALA A 70 5.12 5.76 18.23
CA ALA A 70 5.84 4.61 18.77
C ALA A 70 4.94 3.36 18.91
N ALA A 71 3.74 3.54 19.47
CA ALA A 71 2.74 2.47 19.62
C ALA A 71 2.33 1.81 18.28
N ASP A 72 2.42 2.52 17.16
CA ASP A 72 2.18 1.92 15.85
C ASP A 72 3.31 0.93 15.52
N PHE A 73 4.57 1.33 15.70
CA PHE A 73 5.72 0.47 15.42
C PHE A 73 5.78 -0.74 16.36
N GLU A 74 5.44 -0.56 17.64
CA GLU A 74 5.32 -1.67 18.60
C GLU A 74 4.27 -2.69 18.15
N ARG A 75 3.09 -2.21 17.76
CA ARG A 75 1.96 -3.04 17.34
C ARG A 75 2.23 -3.82 16.06
N PHE A 76 3.01 -3.26 15.14
CA PHE A 76 3.23 -3.83 13.81
C PHE A 76 4.61 -4.45 13.61
N GLN A 77 5.30 -4.80 14.70
CA GLN A 77 6.46 -5.70 14.62
C GLN A 77 6.08 -6.98 13.86
N GLY A 78 7.02 -7.49 13.06
CA GLY A 78 6.83 -8.59 12.11
C GLY A 78 6.18 -8.20 10.78
N SER A 79 5.59 -7.00 10.66
CA SER A 79 4.96 -6.56 9.41
C SER A 79 5.99 -5.94 8.45
N ARG A 80 5.71 -6.01 7.15
CA ARG A 80 6.46 -5.22 6.16
C ARG A 80 6.10 -3.76 6.23
N VAL A 81 7.13 -2.92 6.17
CA VAL A 81 7.00 -1.48 6.23
C VAL A 81 7.84 -0.82 5.14
N LYS A 82 7.32 0.30 4.64
CA LYS A 82 8.04 1.21 3.76
C LYS A 82 8.28 2.52 4.49
N LEU A 83 9.53 2.93 4.52
CA LEU A 83 10.05 4.02 5.32
C LEU A 83 10.80 5.04 4.45
N THR A 84 10.65 6.32 4.79
CA THR A 84 11.55 7.41 4.39
C THR A 84 12.13 8.08 5.63
N THR A 85 13.44 8.32 5.64
CA THR A 85 14.14 9.07 6.71
C THR A 85 14.37 10.53 6.34
N LYS A 86 14.51 11.40 7.35
CA LYS A 86 14.84 12.81 7.18
C LYS A 86 16.29 12.95 6.71
N ASP A 87 17.21 12.35 7.45
CA ASP A 87 18.63 12.28 7.14
C ASP A 87 18.98 10.91 6.53
N PRO A 88 19.95 10.84 5.59
CA PRO A 88 20.38 9.58 5.02
C PRO A 88 20.95 8.63 6.06
N VAL A 89 20.55 7.37 6.00
CA VAL A 89 21.17 6.26 6.74
C VAL A 89 21.89 5.40 5.71
N ASN A 90 23.20 5.18 5.90
CA ASN A 90 24.05 4.46 4.93
C ASN A 90 23.90 4.99 3.48
N GLY A 91 23.81 6.31 3.32
CA GLY A 91 23.69 6.98 2.02
C GLY A 91 22.33 6.83 1.33
N ASN A 92 21.34 6.21 1.96
CA ASN A 92 19.99 6.05 1.44
C ASN A 92 18.95 6.68 2.39
N ARG A 93 17.83 7.13 1.83
CA ARG A 93 16.70 7.68 2.60
C ARG A 93 15.43 6.84 2.48
N HIS A 94 15.40 5.88 1.57
CA HIS A 94 14.21 5.08 1.27
C HIS A 94 14.48 3.61 1.55
N PHE A 95 13.69 3.05 2.45
CA PHE A 95 13.84 1.68 2.90
C PHE A 95 12.50 0.96 2.79
N GLU A 96 12.55 -0.31 2.44
CA GLU A 96 11.42 -1.21 2.50
C GLU A 96 11.93 -2.53 3.07
N GLY A 97 11.28 -3.04 4.09
CA GLY A 97 11.75 -4.20 4.82
C GLY A 97 10.76 -4.66 5.88
N ARG A 98 11.08 -5.74 6.56
CA ARG A 98 10.30 -6.26 7.68
C ARG A 98 10.73 -5.57 8.97
N LEU A 99 9.77 -5.05 9.73
CA LEU A 99 10.02 -4.45 11.05
C LEU A 99 10.25 -5.56 12.06
N GLU A 100 11.50 -5.93 12.33
CA GLU A 100 11.80 -7.02 13.27
C GLU A 100 11.56 -6.60 14.72
N HIS A 101 11.96 -5.38 15.06
CA HIS A 101 11.88 -4.89 16.42
C HIS A 101 11.61 -3.39 16.48
N PHE A 102 10.90 -2.96 17.53
CA PHE A 102 10.84 -1.57 17.96
C PHE A 102 10.97 -1.48 19.48
N GLY A 103 11.89 -0.64 19.95
CA GLY A 103 12.14 -0.42 21.37
C GLY A 103 13.10 0.76 21.59
N GLY A 104 12.95 1.46 22.71
CA GLY A 104 13.86 2.57 23.06
C GLY A 104 13.89 3.71 22.02
N GLY A 105 12.81 3.87 21.23
CA GLY A 105 12.75 4.87 20.16
C GLY A 105 13.52 4.49 18.88
N ARG A 106 13.91 3.23 18.72
CA ARG A 106 14.60 2.71 17.55
C ARG A 106 13.86 1.53 16.95
N LEU A 107 13.94 1.40 15.64
CA LEU A 107 13.41 0.27 14.88
C LEU A 107 14.52 -0.47 14.14
N THR A 108 14.40 -1.79 14.09
CA THR A 108 15.26 -2.67 13.29
C THR A 108 14.49 -3.15 12.07
N LEU A 109 15.02 -2.87 10.88
CA LEU A 109 14.48 -3.33 9.60
C LEU A 109 15.35 -4.42 9.00
N ASP A 110 14.73 -5.54 8.65
CA ASP A 110 15.31 -6.55 7.76
C ASP A 110 15.00 -6.18 6.30
N LEU A 111 16.04 -5.92 5.52
CA LEU A 111 15.96 -5.49 4.12
C LEU A 111 15.93 -6.67 3.13
N ALA A 112 16.07 -7.92 3.58
CA ALA A 112 16.09 -9.10 2.72
C ALA A 112 14.79 -9.28 1.91
N GLU A 113 13.65 -8.87 2.45
CA GLU A 113 12.32 -9.07 1.86
C GLU A 113 11.83 -7.92 0.96
N ALA A 114 12.62 -6.86 0.76
CA ALA A 114 12.22 -5.68 -0.04
C ALA A 114 11.74 -6.07 -1.46
N ARG A 115 10.57 -5.57 -1.91
CA ARG A 115 10.05 -5.85 -3.26
C ARG A 115 10.99 -5.18 -4.27
N LYS A 116 11.83 -5.99 -4.92
CA LYS A 116 12.88 -5.59 -5.87
C LYS A 116 12.36 -4.61 -6.94
N LYS A 117 12.80 -3.34 -6.88
CA LYS A 117 12.84 -2.45 -8.06
C LYS A 117 14.25 -1.98 -8.47
N LYS A 118 15.27 -2.16 -7.63
CA LYS A 118 16.69 -2.11 -8.01
C LYS A 118 17.45 -3.10 -7.10
N ARG A 119 18.33 -3.93 -7.67
CA ARG A 119 19.20 -4.87 -6.93
C ARG A 119 19.91 -4.11 -5.78
N PRO A 120 19.85 -4.57 -4.53
CA PRO A 120 20.80 -4.15 -3.51
C PRO A 120 22.19 -4.70 -3.87
N GLN A 121 23.20 -3.94 -3.48
CA GLN A 121 24.61 -4.33 -3.55
C GLN A 121 24.82 -5.60 -2.69
N PRO A 122 25.60 -6.60 -3.15
CA PRO A 122 25.67 -7.92 -2.52
C PRO A 122 26.30 -7.99 -1.11
N ASP A 123 26.83 -6.88 -0.59
CA ASP A 123 27.57 -6.81 0.70
C ASP A 123 26.88 -5.95 1.79
N GLY A 124 25.65 -5.50 1.57
CA GLY A 124 24.95 -4.67 2.56
C GLY A 124 24.50 -5.46 3.78
N GLU A 125 24.76 -4.96 4.99
CA GLU A 125 24.14 -5.44 6.24
C GLU A 125 22.63 -5.63 6.04
N GLN A 126 22.16 -6.86 6.25
CA GLN A 126 20.76 -7.23 6.02
C GLN A 126 19.81 -6.55 7.02
N LYS A 127 20.34 -6.10 8.15
CA LYS A 127 19.60 -5.43 9.22
C LYS A 127 20.03 -3.98 9.33
N LEU A 128 19.06 -3.09 9.46
CA LEU A 128 19.29 -1.66 9.58
C LEU A 128 18.57 -1.12 10.80
N GLU A 129 19.30 -0.43 11.68
CA GLU A 129 18.74 0.25 12.84
C GLU A 129 18.49 1.73 12.51
N ILE A 130 17.27 2.22 12.81
CA ILE A 130 16.86 3.59 12.51
C ILE A 130 16.16 4.20 13.72
N GLU A 131 16.53 5.43 14.07
CA GLU A 131 15.83 6.17 15.12
C GLU A 131 14.47 6.66 14.65
N LEU A 132 13.44 6.49 15.48
CA LEU A 132 12.08 6.99 15.21
C LEU A 132 12.08 8.50 14.92
N ALA A 133 12.96 9.26 15.58
CA ALA A 133 13.09 10.69 15.36
C ALA A 133 13.54 11.04 13.93
N ASN A 134 14.31 10.15 13.29
CA ASN A 134 14.75 10.30 11.91
C ASN A 134 13.70 9.81 10.90
N VAL A 135 12.61 9.18 11.34
CA VAL A 135 11.51 8.76 10.45
C VAL A 135 10.73 9.99 9.98
N GLU A 136 10.69 10.21 8.66
CA GLU A 136 9.86 11.25 8.03
C GLU A 136 8.47 10.68 7.67
N LYS A 137 8.44 9.48 7.10
CA LYS A 137 7.20 8.81 6.67
C LYS A 137 7.37 7.31 6.78
N ALA A 138 6.38 6.62 7.33
CA ALA A 138 6.33 5.16 7.36
C ALA A 138 4.91 4.65 7.07
N ASN A 139 4.79 3.54 6.33
CA ASN A 139 3.50 2.89 6.05
C ASN A 139 3.66 1.36 6.02
N LEU A 140 2.62 0.64 6.41
CA LEU A 140 2.56 -0.82 6.20
C LEU A 140 2.48 -1.14 4.71
N VAL A 141 3.22 -2.15 4.27
CA VAL A 141 3.09 -2.75 2.94
C VAL A 141 2.20 -3.98 3.07
N PRO A 142 1.09 -4.08 2.31
CA PRO A 142 0.24 -5.26 2.34
C PRO A 142 0.99 -6.52 1.88
N GLU A 143 0.84 -7.59 2.64
CA GLU A 143 1.26 -8.93 2.28
C GLU A 143 0.01 -9.65 1.73
N ILE A 144 0.04 -10.03 0.45
CA ILE A 144 -1.02 -10.77 -0.26
C ILE A 144 -0.48 -12.16 -0.55
#